data_AF-A0A2E3W214-F1
#
_entry.id   AF-A0A2E3W214-F1
#
_cell.length_a   1.000
_cell.length_b   1.000
_cell.length_c   1.000
_cell.angle_alpha   90.00
_cell.angle_beta   90.00
_cell.angle_gamma   90.00
#
_symmetry.space_group_name_H-M   'P 1'
#
loop_
_entity.id
_entity.type
_entity.pdbx_description
1 polymer ?
#
loop_
_entity_poly.entity_id
_entity_poly.type
_entity_poly.pdbx_seq_one_letter_code
_entity_poly.pdbx_strand_id
1 'polypeptide(L)'
;MHKLNILKIGFLIISILTLNSCSSGDLEEGEVSAYGSKEYAESLVSSIPARWFETVDRFSLKDSKGAPLPHLFFDTFARVNPKEKTLNFIAVTPQNHPTEQGLDLASGQLYLKRKYCAHSDAWGKYEGEINRPPFTLGIVPRVLDQLNTPQKIIVFGQGGYYQKYFKQNYFDARVVGAYVEQECPRGACVNKGSWLSRLVLVGVQKNNKKYKDVKNVQDLKQLVNWPAVKAFIENGQGQNLIVSKFYPSVRMGAVVDASQAFRFLKDYSHFFTNKKLKKMRIGCYKMYDYLWKDFSAALAQDKTLIKKKSSLKDKSIILVEGEDSSNKESIFHKKFYRNFKRFHERYKTCSKYVLPSSVNADAKRHWFFSYLTGYHKLHELGYYFDCKRGSWASNPYIAKKEKVVPLERQFRGCSAKSLNRAMKTLPIFFENLKERSKQAFRYVDYDSGALGTHSKLYSWVEHDNKILSCSKDQNKKYFKHKLPTFPKDIRWEEIGNN
;
A
#
# COMPACT_ATOMS: atom_id res chain seq x y z
N MET A 1 2.10 70.69 -37.63
CA MET A 1 3.44 71.05 -38.15
C MET A 1 4.10 69.80 -38.72
N HIS A 2 4.85 69.96 -39.84
CA HIS A 2 5.67 69.01 -40.63
C HIS A 2 5.62 67.48 -40.37
N LYS A 3 5.16 66.70 -41.37
CA LYS A 3 5.93 66.03 -42.46
C LYS A 3 6.72 64.82 -41.95
N LEU A 4 6.29 63.56 -42.18
CA LEU A 4 6.31 62.80 -43.45
C LEU A 4 7.74 62.54 -43.98
N ASN A 5 8.16 61.27 -43.98
CA ASN A 5 9.10 60.74 -44.96
C ASN A 5 8.87 59.24 -45.20
N ILE A 6 9.09 58.81 -46.44
CA ILE A 6 8.81 57.48 -47.02
C ILE A 6 10.11 57.01 -47.73
N LEU A 7 10.13 55.78 -48.26
CA LEU A 7 11.15 55.15 -49.14
C LEU A 7 12.29 54.40 -48.41
N LYS A 8 12.84 53.28 -48.94
CA LYS A 8 12.38 52.22 -49.88
C LYS A 8 13.51 51.15 -49.96
N ILE A 9 13.30 50.09 -50.77
CA ILE A 9 14.29 49.07 -51.24
C ILE A 9 14.57 47.94 -50.21
N GLY A 10 14.62 46.65 -50.59
CA GLY A 10 14.53 46.08 -51.95
C GLY A 10 14.14 44.61 -52.02
N PHE A 11 13.70 44.20 -53.21
CA PHE A 11 13.43 42.82 -53.62
C PHE A 11 14.73 42.04 -53.84
N LEU A 12 14.70 40.73 -53.61
CA LEU A 12 15.31 39.78 -54.54
C LEU A 12 14.48 38.49 -54.59
N ILE A 13 14.13 38.06 -55.80
CA ILE A 13 13.46 36.79 -56.09
C ILE A 13 14.45 35.93 -56.88
N ILE A 14 14.57 34.64 -56.52
CA ILE A 14 15.07 33.60 -57.43
C ILE A 14 14.14 32.39 -57.33
N SER A 15 13.60 31.96 -58.47
CA SER A 15 12.70 30.82 -58.61
C SER A 15 13.18 29.91 -59.75
N ILE A 16 13.44 28.63 -59.47
CA ILE A 16 13.66 27.53 -60.44
C ILE A 16 13.15 26.25 -59.71
N LEU A 17 11.98 25.65 -59.97
CA LEU A 17 11.50 24.89 -61.15
C LEU A 17 12.50 23.79 -61.59
N THR A 18 12.41 22.52 -61.17
CA THR A 18 11.54 21.43 -61.69
C THR A 18 12.17 20.07 -61.31
N LEU A 19 11.64 18.84 -61.55
CA LEU A 19 10.45 18.34 -62.26
C LEU A 19 9.90 17.06 -61.54
N ASN A 20 9.21 16.18 -62.28
CA ASN A 20 8.51 14.97 -61.84
C ASN A 20 9.37 13.69 -61.78
N SER A 21 8.91 12.71 -60.98
CA SER A 21 8.82 11.32 -61.43
C SER A 21 7.69 10.59 -60.69
N CYS A 22 6.79 9.96 -61.45
CA CYS A 22 5.80 9.04 -60.91
C CYS A 22 6.38 7.63 -60.88
N SER A 23 6.16 6.90 -59.78
CA SER A 23 6.13 5.44 -59.83
C SER A 23 4.89 4.99 -59.09
N SER A 24 3.98 4.37 -59.83
CA SER A 24 2.86 3.61 -59.27
C SER A 24 3.37 2.41 -58.48
N GLY A 25 2.62 2.04 -57.45
CA GLY A 25 2.91 0.92 -56.56
C GLY A 25 1.72 0.72 -55.64
N ASP A 26 0.68 0.05 -56.15
CA ASP A 26 -0.46 -0.37 -55.34
C ASP A 26 0.01 -1.39 -54.30
N LEU A 27 -0.09 -1.04 -53.03
CA LEU A 27 -0.02 -2.00 -51.92
C LEU A 27 -1.13 -1.72 -50.90
N GLU A 28 -1.89 -2.78 -50.67
CA GLU A 28 -3.17 -2.95 -49.98
C GLU A 28 -3.37 -2.21 -48.65
N GLU A 29 -4.64 -1.90 -48.36
CA GLU A 29 -5.09 -1.45 -47.04
C GLU A 29 -4.82 -2.51 -45.95
N GLY A 30 -3.81 -2.27 -45.11
CA GLY A 30 -3.49 -3.13 -43.96
C GLY A 30 -2.83 -2.37 -42.82
N GLU A 31 -3.43 -2.43 -41.62
CA GLU A 31 -2.86 -1.98 -40.34
C GLU A 31 -2.33 -0.52 -40.23
N VAL A 32 -3.23 0.48 -40.28
CA VAL A 32 -2.90 1.81 -39.73
C VAL A 32 -2.79 1.75 -38.20
N SER A 33 -1.54 1.54 -37.75
CA SER A 33 -1.12 1.65 -36.35
C SER A 33 -1.58 2.97 -35.72
N ALA A 34 -2.49 2.87 -34.75
CA ALA A 34 -2.81 3.96 -33.81
C ALA A 34 -1.90 3.93 -32.57
N TYR A 35 -0.68 3.42 -32.70
CA TYR A 35 0.37 3.49 -31.68
C TYR A 35 1.42 4.52 -32.11
N GLY A 36 1.56 5.61 -31.35
CA GLY A 36 2.76 6.46 -31.46
C GLY A 36 2.57 7.98 -31.49
N SER A 37 1.34 8.54 -31.46
CA SER A 37 1.22 9.99 -31.38
C SER A 37 1.75 10.53 -30.04
N LYS A 38 2.41 11.69 -30.08
CA LYS A 38 2.98 12.35 -28.88
C LYS A 38 1.91 12.60 -27.81
N GLU A 39 0.72 13.01 -28.23
CA GLU A 39 -0.44 13.25 -27.37
C GLU A 39 -1.01 11.95 -26.78
N TYR A 40 -0.90 10.81 -27.48
CA TYR A 40 -1.22 9.50 -26.91
C TYR A 40 -0.19 9.07 -25.86
N ALA A 41 1.11 9.29 -26.10
CA ALA A 41 2.15 9.03 -25.12
C ALA A 41 2.04 9.92 -23.86
N GLU A 42 1.77 11.23 -24.05
CA GLU A 42 1.61 12.21 -22.96
C GLU A 42 0.27 12.06 -22.21
N SER A 43 -0.77 11.54 -22.84
CA SER A 43 -2.04 11.23 -22.15
C SER A 43 -2.03 9.89 -21.39
N LEU A 44 -1.19 8.91 -21.76
CA LEU A 44 -1.12 7.63 -21.05
C LEU A 44 -0.18 7.61 -19.84
N VAL A 45 0.81 8.52 -19.72
CA VAL A 45 1.88 8.41 -18.73
C VAL A 45 2.31 9.75 -18.13
N SER A 46 2.54 9.75 -16.83
CA SER A 46 3.77 10.38 -16.33
C SER A 46 4.46 9.46 -15.32
N SER A 47 5.80 9.48 -15.34
CA SER A 47 6.60 8.87 -14.29
C SER A 47 6.30 9.53 -12.95
N ILE A 48 6.31 8.74 -11.88
CA ILE A 48 6.00 9.25 -10.54
C ILE A 48 7.27 9.92 -9.97
N PRO A 49 7.25 11.23 -9.65
CA PRO A 49 8.43 11.93 -9.19
C PRO A 49 8.74 11.58 -7.73
N ALA A 50 9.97 11.20 -7.41
CA ALA A 50 10.35 10.81 -6.06
C ALA A 50 10.51 12.01 -5.11
N ARG A 51 9.43 12.42 -4.43
CA ARG A 51 9.39 13.58 -3.52
C ARG A 51 9.10 13.20 -2.06
N TRP A 52 8.48 12.06 -1.82
CA TRP A 52 8.12 11.64 -0.47
C TRP A 52 9.33 11.22 0.39
N PHE A 53 10.32 10.58 -0.24
CA PHE A 53 11.58 10.17 0.40
C PHE A 53 12.75 11.11 0.14
N GLU A 54 12.51 12.23 -0.54
CA GLU A 54 13.41 13.39 -0.60
C GLU A 54 13.39 14.10 0.76
N THR A 55 14.24 13.62 1.67
CA THR A 55 14.28 14.01 3.07
C THR A 55 15.60 13.58 3.71
N VAL A 56 15.81 13.88 5.00
CA VAL A 56 17.03 13.47 5.72
C VAL A 56 17.22 11.95 5.68
N ASP A 57 18.46 11.49 5.51
CA ASP A 57 18.78 10.08 5.22
C ASP A 57 18.14 9.08 6.18
N ARG A 58 18.07 9.43 7.47
CA ARG A 58 17.45 8.59 8.52
C ARG A 58 15.96 8.27 8.30
N PHE A 59 15.28 8.93 7.35
CA PHE A 59 13.91 8.60 6.94
C PHE A 59 13.77 8.39 5.42
N SER A 60 14.86 8.35 4.66
CA SER A 60 14.85 8.21 3.20
C SER A 60 14.90 6.73 2.78
N LEU A 61 14.01 6.34 1.86
CA LEU A 61 14.04 5.05 1.18
C LEU A 61 14.70 5.23 -0.19
N LYS A 62 15.83 4.57 -0.42
CA LYS A 62 16.70 4.77 -1.60
C LYS A 62 16.87 3.48 -2.42
N ASP A 63 17.08 3.65 -3.72
CA ASP A 63 17.36 2.58 -4.68
C ASP A 63 18.78 1.97 -4.46
N SER A 64 19.34 1.26 -5.45
CA SER A 64 20.72 0.76 -5.39
C SER A 64 21.80 1.81 -5.71
N LYS A 65 21.42 2.94 -6.34
CA LYS A 65 22.30 4.06 -6.71
C LYS A 65 22.31 5.19 -5.68
N GLY A 66 21.47 5.09 -4.65
CA GLY A 66 21.32 6.11 -3.61
C GLY A 66 20.27 7.19 -3.90
N ALA A 67 19.53 7.07 -5.00
CA ALA A 67 18.44 7.98 -5.34
C ALA A 67 17.17 7.65 -4.52
N PRO A 68 16.39 8.65 -4.07
CA PRO A 68 15.10 8.40 -3.41
C PRO A 68 14.14 7.64 -4.32
N LEU A 69 13.42 6.64 -3.76
CA LEU A 69 12.36 5.95 -4.49
C LEU A 69 11.06 6.78 -4.55
N PRO A 70 10.22 6.63 -5.59
CA PRO A 70 8.91 7.26 -5.65
C PRO A 70 7.89 6.53 -4.77
N HIS A 71 7.08 7.28 -4.01
CA HIS A 71 6.02 6.71 -3.18
C HIS A 71 4.70 6.70 -3.95
N LEU A 72 4.32 5.55 -4.52
CA LEU A 72 3.24 5.44 -5.51
C LEU A 72 1.90 6.09 -5.06
N PHE A 73 1.54 5.97 -3.78
CA PHE A 73 0.31 6.56 -3.23
C PHE A 73 0.38 8.06 -2.88
N PHE A 74 1.56 8.63 -2.67
CA PHE A 74 1.73 10.00 -2.13
C PHE A 74 2.41 10.96 -3.11
N ASP A 75 3.23 10.50 -4.04
CA ASP A 75 3.89 11.39 -4.99
C ASP A 75 3.00 11.77 -6.19
N THR A 76 1.95 10.99 -6.44
CA THR A 76 0.92 11.23 -7.47
C THR A 76 -0.30 11.97 -6.90
N PHE A 77 -0.95 12.81 -7.70
CA PHE A 77 -2.25 13.42 -7.38
C PHE A 77 -3.41 12.63 -8.00
N ALA A 78 -4.55 12.55 -7.31
CA ALA A 78 -5.77 11.88 -7.78
C ALA A 78 -6.40 12.51 -9.05
N ARG A 79 -6.14 13.80 -9.32
CA ARG A 79 -6.74 14.60 -10.43
C ARG A 79 -8.22 14.28 -10.72
N VAL A 80 -9.04 14.19 -9.67
CA VAL A 80 -10.48 13.89 -9.78
C VAL A 80 -11.20 15.05 -10.47
N ASN A 81 -11.81 14.77 -11.61
CA ASN A 81 -12.67 15.69 -12.36
C ASN A 81 -14.08 15.08 -12.51
N PRO A 82 -15.04 15.45 -11.65
CA PRO A 82 -16.40 14.91 -11.70
C PRO A 82 -17.19 15.29 -12.96
N LYS A 83 -16.81 16.36 -13.68
CA LYS A 83 -17.51 16.80 -14.91
C LYS A 83 -17.17 15.86 -16.08
N GLU A 84 -15.88 15.64 -16.32
CA GLU A 84 -15.38 14.69 -17.33
C GLU A 84 -15.49 13.22 -16.88
N LYS A 85 -15.80 12.99 -15.60
CA LYS A 85 -15.79 11.69 -14.93
C LYS A 85 -14.40 11.02 -14.97
N THR A 86 -13.33 11.80 -14.94
CA THR A 86 -11.94 11.32 -15.03
C THR A 86 -11.20 11.40 -13.68
N LEU A 87 -10.20 10.53 -13.52
CA LEU A 87 -9.25 10.57 -12.40
C LEU A 87 -7.92 9.90 -12.79
N ASN A 88 -6.87 10.18 -12.01
CA ASN A 88 -5.63 9.43 -12.05
C ASN A 88 -5.71 8.21 -11.13
N PHE A 89 -5.11 7.09 -11.54
CA PHE A 89 -4.96 5.89 -10.72
C PHE A 89 -3.55 5.29 -10.81
N ILE A 90 -3.20 4.49 -9.81
CA ILE A 90 -2.03 3.61 -9.80
C ILE A 90 -2.53 2.19 -10.10
N ALA A 91 -2.02 1.55 -11.15
CA ALA A 91 -2.25 0.14 -11.36
C ALA A 91 -1.44 -0.66 -10.32
N VAL A 92 -2.11 -1.56 -9.60
CA VAL A 92 -1.49 -2.39 -8.55
C VAL A 92 -1.30 -3.80 -9.07
N THR A 93 -2.37 -4.41 -9.61
CA THR A 93 -2.32 -5.72 -10.28
C THR A 93 -2.91 -5.59 -11.69
N PRO A 94 -2.08 -5.63 -12.75
CA PRO A 94 -2.54 -5.60 -14.14
C PRO A 94 -3.51 -6.74 -14.49
N GLN A 95 -4.32 -6.52 -15.53
CA GLN A 95 -5.14 -7.57 -16.14
C GLN A 95 -4.30 -8.81 -16.48
N ASN A 96 -4.84 -10.01 -16.25
CA ASN A 96 -4.21 -11.31 -16.51
C ASN A 96 -2.86 -11.55 -15.79
N HIS A 97 -2.48 -10.71 -14.81
CA HIS A 97 -1.27 -10.90 -14.02
C HIS A 97 -1.37 -12.18 -13.16
N PRO A 98 -0.31 -13.01 -13.05
CA PRO A 98 -0.35 -14.29 -12.34
C PRO A 98 -0.35 -14.17 -10.80
N THR A 99 -0.19 -12.97 -10.26
CA THR A 99 -0.13 -12.70 -8.82
C THR A 99 -0.91 -11.44 -8.44
N GLU A 100 -1.51 -11.42 -7.26
CA GLU A 100 -2.01 -10.20 -6.61
C GLU A 100 -0.82 -9.47 -5.99
N GLN A 101 -0.68 -8.20 -6.32
CA GLN A 101 0.23 -7.28 -5.64
C GLN A 101 -0.55 -6.49 -4.58
N GLY A 102 0.07 -6.30 -3.42
CA GLY A 102 -0.34 -5.30 -2.44
C GLY A 102 0.48 -4.01 -2.62
N LEU A 103 0.03 -2.93 -2.00
CA LEU A 103 0.79 -1.69 -1.84
C LEU A 103 1.01 -1.43 -0.35
N ASP A 104 2.26 -1.31 0.07
CA ASP A 104 2.57 -0.84 1.42
C ASP A 104 2.46 0.68 1.47
N LEU A 105 1.77 1.21 2.48
CA LEU A 105 1.49 2.65 2.61
C LEU A 105 2.56 3.41 3.38
N ALA A 106 3.53 2.74 4.01
CA ALA A 106 4.68 3.38 4.64
C ALA A 106 5.83 3.59 3.65
N SER A 107 6.18 2.55 2.88
CA SER A 107 7.20 2.58 1.82
C SER A 107 6.67 3.07 0.47
N GLY A 108 5.36 2.99 0.23
CA GLY A 108 4.74 3.31 -1.05
C GLY A 108 5.09 2.35 -2.17
N GLN A 109 5.66 1.18 -1.85
CA GLN A 109 6.11 0.19 -2.83
C GLN A 109 5.15 -1.01 -2.92
N LEU A 110 5.12 -1.63 -4.10
CA LEU A 110 4.36 -2.86 -4.33
C LEU A 110 5.06 -4.07 -3.71
N TYR A 111 4.29 -5.05 -3.25
CA TYR A 111 4.80 -6.35 -2.78
C TYR A 111 3.89 -7.50 -3.20
N LEU A 112 4.45 -8.70 -3.35
CA LEU A 112 3.69 -9.92 -3.60
C LEU A 112 2.75 -10.22 -2.43
N LYS A 113 1.44 -10.12 -2.67
CA LYS A 113 0.39 -10.44 -1.70
C LYS A 113 -0.02 -11.91 -1.80
N ARG A 114 -0.42 -12.38 -2.99
CA ARG A 114 -0.69 -13.80 -3.27
C ARG A 114 -0.34 -14.20 -4.71
N LYS A 115 -0.12 -15.49 -4.98
CA LYS A 115 -0.22 -15.99 -6.36
C LYS A 115 -1.69 -16.31 -6.63
N TYR A 116 -2.13 -16.09 -7.86
CA TYR A 116 -3.40 -16.63 -8.30
C TYR A 116 -3.25 -18.10 -8.66
N CYS A 117 -4.36 -18.84 -8.53
CA CYS A 117 -4.50 -20.19 -9.01
C CYS A 117 -5.91 -20.35 -9.59
N ALA A 118 -6.09 -21.38 -10.38
CA ALA A 118 -7.37 -21.72 -10.98
C ALA A 118 -8.28 -22.35 -9.91
N HIS A 119 -9.51 -21.85 -9.75
CA HIS A 119 -10.48 -22.23 -8.72
C HIS A 119 -11.93 -22.05 -9.22
N SER A 120 -12.88 -22.76 -8.60
CA SER A 120 -14.32 -22.62 -8.87
C SER A 120 -14.95 -21.42 -8.14
N ASP A 121 -16.13 -21.00 -8.60
CA ASP A 121 -16.95 -20.00 -7.90
C ASP A 121 -17.50 -20.55 -6.58
N ALA A 122 -17.15 -19.92 -5.45
CA ALA A 122 -17.66 -20.24 -4.13
C ALA A 122 -19.17 -20.04 -3.99
N TRP A 123 -19.79 -19.26 -4.88
CA TRP A 123 -21.22 -18.96 -4.88
C TRP A 123 -22.04 -19.85 -5.82
N GLY A 124 -21.40 -20.69 -6.63
CA GLY A 124 -22.08 -21.60 -7.57
C GLY A 124 -22.88 -20.90 -8.68
N LYS A 125 -22.50 -19.66 -9.07
CA LYS A 125 -23.20 -18.83 -10.07
C LYS A 125 -22.43 -18.69 -11.39
N TYR A 126 -21.17 -19.13 -11.41
CA TYR A 126 -20.33 -19.12 -12.60
C TYR A 126 -19.64 -20.48 -12.75
N GLU A 127 -19.88 -21.14 -13.88
CA GLU A 127 -19.40 -22.49 -14.18
C GLU A 127 -17.95 -22.52 -14.71
N GLY A 128 -17.44 -21.37 -15.17
CA GLY A 128 -16.08 -21.25 -15.70
C GLY A 128 -15.00 -21.20 -14.61
N GLU A 129 -13.76 -21.52 -14.99
CA GLU A 129 -12.62 -21.50 -14.08
C GLU A 129 -12.15 -20.06 -13.79
N ILE A 130 -12.14 -19.69 -12.51
CA ILE A 130 -11.65 -18.38 -12.04
C ILE A 130 -10.15 -18.50 -11.80
N ASN A 131 -9.34 -17.65 -12.43
CA ASN A 131 -7.89 -17.71 -12.29
C ASN A 131 -7.28 -16.33 -12.09
N ARG A 132 -7.21 -15.51 -13.14
CA ARG A 132 -6.52 -14.21 -13.15
C ARG A 132 -7.50 -13.05 -13.33
N PRO A 133 -7.16 -11.82 -12.91
CA PRO A 133 -8.07 -10.69 -12.97
C PRO A 133 -8.42 -10.33 -14.43
N PRO A 134 -9.71 -10.32 -14.83
CA PRO A 134 -10.13 -9.97 -16.19
C PRO A 134 -10.10 -8.45 -16.48
N PHE A 135 -9.61 -7.66 -15.52
CA PHE A 135 -9.46 -6.20 -15.55
C PHE A 135 -8.18 -5.82 -14.77
N THR A 136 -7.73 -4.57 -14.86
CA THR A 136 -6.63 -4.08 -14.00
C THR A 136 -7.18 -3.62 -12.66
N LEU A 137 -6.63 -4.16 -11.56
CA LEU A 137 -6.85 -3.68 -10.20
C LEU A 137 -5.94 -2.48 -9.94
N GLY A 138 -6.51 -1.37 -9.46
CA GLY A 138 -5.77 -0.18 -9.12
C GLY A 138 -6.33 0.57 -7.91
N ILE A 139 -5.69 1.68 -7.58
CA ILE A 139 -6.10 2.59 -6.51
C ILE A 139 -6.04 4.05 -6.96
N VAL A 140 -6.88 4.90 -6.37
CA VAL A 140 -6.80 6.35 -6.54
C VAL A 140 -5.75 6.90 -5.55
N PRO A 141 -4.64 7.51 -6.01
CA PRO A 141 -3.57 7.97 -5.13
C PRO A 141 -4.07 9.11 -4.22
N ARG A 142 -3.55 9.18 -3.00
CA ARG A 142 -3.93 10.15 -1.96
C ARG A 142 -5.40 10.13 -1.50
N VAL A 143 -6.17 9.08 -1.81
CA VAL A 143 -7.57 8.94 -1.36
C VAL A 143 -7.73 7.66 -0.55
N LEU A 144 -8.31 7.77 0.65
CA LEU A 144 -8.75 6.61 1.44
C LEU A 144 -10.27 6.49 1.41
N ASP A 145 -10.75 5.26 1.28
CA ASP A 145 -12.15 4.87 1.33
C ASP A 145 -12.71 4.78 2.77
N GLN A 146 -13.93 4.26 2.87
CA GLN A 146 -14.73 4.14 4.10
C GLN A 146 -14.12 3.16 5.11
N LEU A 147 -13.21 2.27 4.66
CA LEU A 147 -12.48 1.32 5.50
C LEU A 147 -11.08 1.85 5.87
N ASN A 148 -10.80 3.12 5.55
CA ASN A 148 -9.47 3.74 5.66
C ASN A 148 -8.38 2.98 4.88
N THR A 149 -8.77 2.32 3.78
CA THR A 149 -7.86 1.70 2.80
C THR A 149 -7.79 2.56 1.54
N PRO A 150 -6.76 2.43 0.68
CA PRO A 150 -6.70 3.21 -0.56
C PRO A 150 -7.92 2.96 -1.43
N GLN A 151 -8.54 4.02 -1.93
CA GLN A 151 -9.76 3.92 -2.75
C GLN A 151 -9.52 3.04 -3.97
N LYS A 152 -10.13 1.86 -3.99
CA LYS A 152 -10.00 0.89 -5.10
C LYS A 152 -10.67 1.42 -6.38
N ILE A 153 -10.09 1.05 -7.52
CA ILE A 153 -10.68 1.14 -8.86
C ILE A 153 -10.36 -0.12 -9.65
N ILE A 154 -11.32 -0.60 -10.46
CA ILE A 154 -11.07 -1.58 -11.52
C ILE A 154 -11.10 -0.88 -12.87
N VAL A 155 -10.13 -1.18 -13.76
CA VAL A 155 -9.98 -0.50 -15.06
C VAL A 155 -9.91 -1.50 -16.20
N PHE A 156 -10.73 -1.27 -17.23
CA PHE A 156 -10.79 -2.07 -18.46
C PHE A 156 -10.05 -1.38 -19.62
N GLY A 157 -9.31 -2.16 -20.40
CA GLY A 157 -8.47 -1.68 -21.51
C GLY A 157 -6.97 -1.71 -21.20
N GLN A 158 -6.14 -1.71 -22.25
CA GLN A 158 -4.67 -1.63 -22.21
C GLN A 158 -3.95 -2.52 -21.18
N GLY A 159 -4.43 -3.74 -20.95
CA GLY A 159 -3.83 -4.67 -19.98
C GLY A 159 -2.31 -4.86 -20.16
N GLY A 160 -1.86 -5.06 -21.40
CA GLY A 160 -0.42 -5.19 -21.72
C GLY A 160 0.40 -3.92 -21.47
N TYR A 161 -0.19 -2.73 -21.64
CA TYR A 161 0.48 -1.47 -21.34
C TYR A 161 0.67 -1.30 -19.83
N TYR A 162 -0.41 -1.49 -19.06
CA TYR A 162 -0.34 -1.45 -17.60
C TYR A 162 0.65 -2.50 -17.07
N GLN A 163 0.66 -3.71 -17.63
CA GLN A 163 1.62 -4.76 -17.27
C GLN A 163 3.08 -4.34 -17.45
N LYS A 164 3.40 -3.54 -18.47
CA LYS A 164 4.76 -3.02 -18.71
C LYS A 164 5.16 -1.89 -17.75
N TYR A 165 4.24 -1.01 -17.36
CA TYR A 165 4.57 0.28 -16.75
C TYR A 165 4.08 0.51 -15.30
N PHE A 166 3.24 -0.37 -14.74
CA PHE A 166 2.57 -0.13 -13.44
C PHE A 166 3.48 0.11 -12.23
N LYS A 167 4.75 -0.33 -12.27
CA LYS A 167 5.69 -0.17 -11.16
C LYS A 167 6.21 1.25 -10.96
N GLN A 168 6.10 2.12 -11.97
CA GLN A 168 6.76 3.44 -11.98
C GLN A 168 5.86 4.60 -12.44
N ASN A 169 4.74 4.28 -13.09
CA ASN A 169 3.85 5.26 -13.71
C ASN A 169 2.49 5.31 -13.01
N TYR A 170 1.85 6.47 -13.08
CA TYR A 170 0.42 6.58 -12.91
C TYR A 170 -0.26 6.70 -14.28
N PHE A 171 -1.56 6.41 -14.30
CA PHE A 171 -2.39 6.39 -15.50
C PHE A 171 -3.68 7.18 -15.23
N ASP A 172 -4.45 7.45 -16.28
CA ASP A 172 -5.78 8.03 -16.18
C ASP A 172 -6.88 7.01 -16.51
N ALA A 173 -8.06 7.23 -15.93
CA ALA A 173 -9.24 6.43 -16.19
C ALA A 173 -10.49 7.31 -16.28
N ARG A 174 -11.40 6.95 -17.19
CA ARG A 174 -12.75 7.50 -17.25
C ARG A 174 -13.68 6.57 -16.49
N VAL A 175 -14.22 7.05 -15.38
CA VAL A 175 -15.12 6.31 -14.49
C VAL A 175 -16.51 6.25 -15.11
N VAL A 176 -17.01 5.03 -15.30
CA VAL A 176 -18.32 4.73 -15.89
C VAL A 176 -19.35 4.32 -14.82
N GLY A 177 -18.90 4.06 -13.61
CA GLY A 177 -19.73 3.86 -12.42
C GLY A 177 -18.92 3.33 -11.25
N ALA A 178 -19.59 2.67 -10.32
CA ALA A 178 -18.95 1.97 -9.21
C ALA A 178 -19.81 0.79 -8.74
N TYR A 179 -19.28 -0.06 -7.86
CA TYR A 179 -20.05 -1.07 -7.16
C TYR A 179 -19.74 -1.05 -5.66
N VAL A 180 -20.68 -1.54 -4.85
CA VAL A 180 -20.46 -1.76 -3.41
C VAL A 180 -19.75 -3.10 -3.22
N GLU A 181 -18.46 -3.08 -2.86
CA GLU A 181 -17.76 -4.28 -2.40
C GLU A 181 -18.11 -4.49 -0.92
N GLN A 182 -18.50 -5.71 -0.56
CA GLN A 182 -18.68 -6.09 0.84
C GLN A 182 -17.71 -7.21 1.20
N GLU A 183 -16.95 -7.01 2.27
CA GLU A 183 -15.88 -7.87 2.74
C GLU A 183 -16.22 -8.45 4.12
N CYS A 184 -16.04 -9.77 4.26
CA CYS A 184 -16.08 -10.49 5.52
C CYS A 184 -14.64 -10.66 6.04
N PRO A 185 -14.20 -9.87 7.04
CA PRO A 185 -12.80 -9.89 7.49
C PRO A 185 -12.41 -11.19 8.22
N ARG A 186 -13.38 -11.90 8.81
CA ARG A 186 -13.15 -13.18 9.49
C ARG A 186 -14.45 -13.99 9.63
N GLY A 187 -14.30 -15.31 9.60
CA GLY A 187 -15.43 -16.22 9.79
C GLY A 187 -16.42 -16.23 8.63
N ALA A 188 -17.68 -16.58 8.92
CA ALA A 188 -18.74 -16.78 7.93
C ALA A 188 -19.64 -15.55 7.71
N CYS A 189 -19.46 -14.48 8.50
CA CYS A 189 -20.26 -13.25 8.48
C CYS A 189 -21.77 -13.44 8.27
N VAL A 190 -22.38 -14.31 9.10
CA VAL A 190 -23.81 -14.68 9.03
C VAL A 190 -24.72 -13.45 9.18
N ASN A 191 -24.34 -12.48 10.01
CA ASN A 191 -25.13 -11.29 10.30
C ASN A 191 -24.82 -10.13 9.33
N LYS A 192 -25.85 -9.35 8.95
CA LYS A 192 -25.70 -8.18 8.06
C LYS A 192 -24.59 -7.21 8.53
N GLY A 193 -24.50 -6.94 9.83
CA GLY A 193 -23.49 -6.06 10.43
C GLY A 193 -22.06 -6.62 10.51
N SER A 194 -21.83 -7.87 10.10
CA SER A 194 -20.48 -8.47 10.04
C SER A 194 -19.73 -8.14 8.75
N TRP A 195 -20.43 -7.63 7.73
CA TRP A 195 -19.85 -7.26 6.43
C TRP A 195 -19.38 -5.80 6.44
N LEU A 196 -18.09 -5.58 6.19
CA LEU A 196 -17.53 -4.25 5.96
C LEU A 196 -17.81 -3.84 4.52
N SER A 197 -18.26 -2.62 4.27
CA SER A 197 -18.66 -2.15 2.93
C SER A 197 -17.81 -0.97 2.48
N ARG A 198 -17.42 -0.96 1.20
CA ARG A 198 -16.78 0.20 0.53
C ARG A 198 -17.25 0.34 -0.91
N LEU A 199 -17.10 1.53 -1.45
CA LEU A 199 -17.29 1.76 -2.88
C LEU A 199 -16.02 1.36 -3.64
N VAL A 200 -16.17 0.66 -4.77
CA VAL A 200 -15.08 0.38 -5.72
C VAL A 200 -15.45 0.99 -7.07
N LEU A 201 -14.60 1.88 -7.57
CA LEU A 201 -14.85 2.57 -8.84
C LEU A 201 -14.67 1.61 -10.03
N VAL A 202 -15.46 1.80 -11.08
CA VAL A 202 -15.36 1.07 -12.35
C VAL A 202 -15.00 2.07 -13.44
N GLY A 203 -13.83 1.89 -14.05
CA GLY A 203 -13.31 2.76 -15.10
C GLY A 203 -12.95 2.02 -16.40
N VAL A 204 -12.82 2.79 -17.46
CA VAL A 204 -12.22 2.38 -18.72
C VAL A 204 -11.02 3.27 -19.03
N GLN A 205 -10.01 2.73 -19.70
CA GLN A 205 -8.85 3.51 -20.15
C GLN A 205 -9.31 4.65 -21.08
N LYS A 206 -8.84 5.88 -20.83
CA LYS A 206 -9.15 7.03 -21.69
C LYS A 206 -8.60 6.76 -23.10
N ASN A 207 -9.33 7.18 -24.13
CA ASN A 207 -8.98 7.00 -25.55
C ASN A 207 -8.90 5.53 -26.04
N ASN A 208 -9.37 4.54 -25.28
CA ASN A 208 -9.43 3.16 -25.79
C ASN A 208 -10.50 3.03 -26.89
N LYS A 209 -10.11 2.62 -28.11
CA LYS A 209 -11.07 2.42 -29.23
C LYS A 209 -12.25 1.52 -28.85
N LYS A 210 -12.02 0.39 -28.15
CA LYS A 210 -13.09 -0.54 -27.72
C LYS A 210 -14.07 0.06 -26.71
N TYR A 211 -13.62 1.01 -25.87
CA TYR A 211 -14.43 1.57 -24.78
C TYR A 211 -14.78 3.05 -24.97
N LYS A 212 -14.66 3.57 -26.20
CA LYS A 212 -14.96 4.97 -26.54
C LYS A 212 -16.38 5.34 -26.12
N ASP A 213 -17.36 4.52 -26.50
CA ASP A 213 -18.79 4.84 -26.39
C ASP A 213 -19.46 4.33 -25.11
N VAL A 214 -18.70 3.63 -24.23
CA VAL A 214 -19.18 3.17 -22.92
C VAL A 214 -19.42 4.38 -22.01
N LYS A 215 -20.66 4.76 -21.76
CA LYS A 215 -21.04 5.91 -20.90
C LYS A 215 -21.30 5.47 -19.45
N ASN A 216 -21.78 4.24 -19.25
CA ASN A 216 -22.11 3.67 -17.96
C ASN A 216 -21.73 2.18 -17.84
N VAL A 217 -21.96 1.57 -16.67
CA VAL A 217 -21.59 0.16 -16.42
C VAL A 217 -22.42 -0.84 -17.22
N GLN A 218 -23.67 -0.54 -17.60
CA GLN A 218 -24.48 -1.45 -18.43
C GLN A 218 -23.88 -1.57 -19.83
N ASP A 219 -23.47 -0.45 -20.45
CA ASP A 219 -22.76 -0.46 -21.75
C ASP A 219 -21.47 -1.29 -21.65
N LEU A 220 -20.75 -1.21 -20.52
CA LEU A 220 -19.56 -2.02 -20.29
C LEU A 220 -19.87 -3.52 -20.25
N LYS A 221 -21.00 -3.94 -19.63
CA LYS A 221 -21.42 -5.35 -19.56
C LYS A 221 -21.68 -5.96 -20.94
N GLN A 222 -22.02 -5.17 -21.94
CA GLN A 222 -22.22 -5.64 -23.31
C GLN A 222 -20.89 -5.98 -24.00
N LEU A 223 -19.76 -5.45 -23.51
CA LEU A 223 -18.44 -5.57 -24.14
C LEU A 223 -17.46 -6.50 -23.39
N VAL A 224 -17.83 -7.00 -22.22
CA VAL A 224 -16.99 -7.86 -21.36
C VAL A 224 -17.83 -8.98 -20.76
N ASN A 225 -17.22 -10.14 -20.47
CA ASN A 225 -17.88 -11.22 -19.74
C ASN A 225 -18.12 -10.80 -18.27
N TRP A 226 -19.23 -10.10 -18.02
CA TRP A 226 -19.56 -9.59 -16.69
C TRP A 226 -19.78 -10.68 -15.62
N PRO A 227 -20.38 -11.84 -15.93
CA PRO A 227 -20.38 -12.99 -15.02
C PRO A 227 -18.98 -13.37 -14.54
N ALA A 228 -18.00 -13.48 -15.44
CA ALA A 228 -16.61 -13.77 -15.09
C ALA A 228 -15.94 -12.64 -14.29
N VAL A 229 -16.22 -11.37 -14.63
CA VAL A 229 -15.78 -10.19 -13.85
C VAL A 229 -16.28 -10.27 -12.41
N LYS A 230 -17.58 -10.53 -12.22
CA LYS A 230 -18.19 -10.66 -10.90
C LYS A 230 -17.61 -11.86 -10.15
N ALA A 231 -17.55 -13.03 -10.78
CA ALA A 231 -16.98 -14.24 -10.19
C ALA A 231 -15.54 -13.99 -9.70
N PHE A 232 -14.70 -13.31 -10.48
CA PHE A 232 -13.36 -12.95 -10.04
C PHE A 232 -13.35 -11.96 -8.86
N ILE A 233 -14.24 -10.94 -8.85
CA ILE A 233 -14.35 -10.00 -7.71
C ILE A 233 -14.72 -10.73 -6.41
N GLU A 234 -15.64 -11.69 -6.47
CA GLU A 234 -16.18 -12.39 -5.31
C GLU A 234 -15.25 -13.51 -4.80
N ASN A 235 -14.36 -14.05 -5.64
CA ASN A 235 -13.52 -15.22 -5.31
C ASN A 235 -12.01 -14.97 -5.36
N GLY A 236 -11.50 -14.04 -6.18
CA GLY A 236 -10.07 -13.85 -6.42
C GLY A 236 -9.27 -13.37 -5.19
N GLN A 237 -9.93 -12.84 -4.17
CA GLN A 237 -9.34 -12.50 -2.87
C GLN A 237 -9.29 -13.71 -1.90
N GLY A 238 -9.82 -14.87 -2.29
CA GLY A 238 -9.91 -16.07 -1.46
C GLY A 238 -11.08 -16.10 -0.47
N GLN A 239 -11.11 -17.16 0.32
CA GLN A 239 -12.18 -17.53 1.24
C GLN A 239 -11.67 -17.57 2.68
N ASN A 240 -12.55 -17.34 3.65
CA ASN A 240 -12.26 -17.57 5.06
C ASN A 240 -12.33 -19.08 5.37
N LEU A 241 -11.28 -19.65 5.94
CA LEU A 241 -11.27 -21.01 6.46
C LEU A 241 -11.72 -21.03 7.93
N ILE A 242 -12.73 -21.83 8.25
CA ILE A 242 -13.17 -22.10 9.63
C ILE A 242 -13.15 -23.61 9.85
N VAL A 243 -12.27 -24.07 10.75
CA VAL A 243 -11.98 -25.50 10.95
C VAL A 243 -11.54 -26.17 9.64
N SER A 244 -12.47 -26.75 8.88
CA SER A 244 -12.25 -27.43 7.60
C SER A 244 -13.17 -26.93 6.47
N LYS A 245 -14.00 -25.89 6.73
CA LYS A 245 -14.98 -25.36 5.77
C LYS A 245 -14.58 -23.96 5.28
N PHE A 246 -14.78 -23.73 3.99
CA PHE A 246 -14.59 -22.43 3.35
C PHE A 246 -15.87 -21.61 3.33
N TYR A 247 -15.71 -20.31 3.54
CA TYR A 247 -16.79 -19.33 3.49
C TYR A 247 -16.38 -18.17 2.58
N PRO A 248 -17.26 -17.68 1.69
CA PRO A 248 -16.97 -16.53 0.85
C PRO A 248 -16.54 -15.31 1.68
N SER A 249 -15.43 -14.67 1.29
CA SER A 249 -14.91 -13.50 2.01
C SER A 249 -15.26 -12.16 1.36
N VAL A 250 -15.75 -12.17 0.11
CA VAL A 250 -16.13 -10.98 -0.65
C VAL A 250 -17.44 -11.24 -1.40
N ARG A 251 -18.28 -10.21 -1.52
CA ARG A 251 -19.43 -10.19 -2.43
C ARG A 251 -19.56 -8.84 -3.13
N MET A 252 -20.06 -8.88 -4.36
CA MET A 252 -20.31 -7.71 -5.21
C MET A 252 -21.79 -7.32 -5.08
N GLY A 253 -22.03 -6.19 -4.42
CA GLY A 253 -23.36 -5.60 -4.23
C GLY A 253 -23.84 -4.80 -5.44
N ALA A 254 -24.71 -3.83 -5.17
CA ALA A 254 -25.31 -2.98 -6.20
C ALA A 254 -24.25 -2.16 -6.97
N VAL A 255 -24.56 -1.91 -8.25
CA VAL A 255 -23.84 -0.98 -9.12
C VAL A 255 -24.50 0.39 -9.01
N VAL A 256 -23.69 1.45 -8.96
CA VAL A 256 -24.14 2.86 -8.97
C VAL A 256 -23.55 3.59 -10.17
N ASP A 257 -24.22 4.64 -10.64
CA ASP A 257 -23.75 5.45 -11.75
C ASP A 257 -22.51 6.30 -11.38
N ALA A 258 -21.81 6.80 -12.40
CA ALA A 258 -20.58 7.58 -12.20
C ALA A 258 -20.79 8.87 -11.39
N SER A 259 -21.93 9.57 -11.55
CA SER A 259 -22.22 10.81 -10.85
C SER A 259 -22.48 10.55 -9.36
N GLN A 260 -23.23 9.50 -9.03
CA GLN A 260 -23.36 9.00 -7.66
C GLN A 260 -22.01 8.56 -7.08
N ALA A 261 -21.20 7.84 -7.84
CA ALA A 261 -19.87 7.40 -7.42
C ALA A 261 -18.94 8.58 -7.08
N PHE A 262 -18.91 9.65 -7.90
CA PHE A 262 -18.12 10.85 -7.60
C PHE A 262 -18.66 11.66 -6.41
N ARG A 263 -19.99 11.74 -6.23
CA ARG A 263 -20.59 12.34 -5.04
C ARG A 263 -20.17 11.59 -3.78
N PHE A 264 -20.35 10.27 -3.77
CA PHE A 264 -19.96 9.43 -2.64
C PHE A 264 -18.45 9.47 -2.36
N LEU A 265 -17.62 9.46 -3.42
CA LEU A 265 -16.17 9.64 -3.31
C LEU A 265 -15.81 10.96 -2.63
N LYS A 266 -16.44 12.07 -3.03
CA LYS A 266 -16.23 13.40 -2.42
C LYS A 266 -16.63 13.43 -0.95
N ASP A 267 -17.80 12.87 -0.63
CA ASP A 267 -18.45 13.06 0.67
C ASP A 267 -17.94 12.07 1.75
N TYR A 268 -17.52 10.85 1.35
CA TYR A 268 -17.18 9.75 2.27
C TYR A 268 -15.73 9.23 2.14
N SER A 269 -14.82 10.01 1.56
CA SER A 269 -13.40 9.60 1.37
C SER A 269 -12.41 10.62 1.91
N HIS A 270 -11.28 10.17 2.44
CA HIS A 270 -10.23 11.05 2.95
C HIS A 270 -9.22 11.43 1.86
N PHE A 271 -9.26 12.68 1.42
CA PHE A 271 -8.25 13.25 0.51
C PHE A 271 -7.04 13.81 1.26
N PHE A 272 -5.84 13.32 0.93
CA PHE A 272 -4.57 13.83 1.44
C PHE A 272 -4.07 15.03 0.61
N THR A 273 -4.13 16.23 1.19
CA THR A 273 -3.52 17.44 0.62
C THR A 273 -2.03 17.53 0.96
N ASN A 274 -1.25 18.30 0.19
CA ASN A 274 0.17 18.56 0.48
C ASN A 274 0.38 19.05 1.94
N LYS A 275 -0.51 19.90 2.45
CA LYS A 275 -0.50 20.41 3.84
C LYS A 275 -0.71 19.28 4.86
N LYS A 276 -1.68 18.39 4.64
CA LYS A 276 -1.91 17.20 5.49
C LYS A 276 -0.70 16.27 5.49
N LEU A 277 -0.17 15.95 4.29
CA LEU A 277 0.99 15.08 4.11
C LEU A 277 2.25 15.63 4.81
N LYS A 278 2.57 16.91 4.61
CA LYS A 278 3.69 17.58 5.31
C LYS A 278 3.52 17.57 6.83
N LYS A 279 2.32 17.86 7.34
CA LYS A 279 2.02 17.83 8.79
C LYS A 279 2.15 16.42 9.37
N MET A 280 1.65 15.40 8.67
CA MET A 280 1.77 13.99 9.06
C MET A 280 3.24 13.56 9.10
N ARG A 281 3.99 13.76 8.00
CA ARG A 281 5.41 13.38 7.90
C ARG A 281 6.26 13.98 9.03
N ILE A 282 6.20 15.31 9.22
CA ILE A 282 6.93 16.01 10.28
C ILE A 282 6.46 15.55 11.68
N GLY A 283 5.14 15.38 11.87
CA GLY A 283 4.58 14.93 13.14
C GLY A 283 5.03 13.52 13.52
N CYS A 284 5.18 12.63 12.55
CA CYS A 284 5.70 11.28 12.76
C CYS A 284 7.21 11.28 12.99
N TYR A 285 8.00 12.02 12.21
CA TYR A 285 9.45 12.15 12.41
C TYR A 285 9.80 12.65 13.82
N LYS A 286 9.13 13.70 14.33
CA LYS A 286 9.34 14.18 15.70
C LYS A 286 9.03 13.12 16.76
N MET A 287 7.97 12.32 16.56
CA MET A 287 7.59 11.25 17.48
C MET A 287 8.60 10.09 17.43
N TYR A 288 9.07 9.69 16.24
CA TYR A 288 10.11 8.69 16.09
C TYR A 288 11.45 9.15 16.69
N ASP A 289 11.88 10.39 16.44
CA ASP A 289 13.10 10.93 17.06
C ASP A 289 12.98 11.00 18.60
N TYR A 290 11.82 11.36 19.16
CA TYR A 290 11.56 11.31 20.61
C TYR A 290 11.64 9.88 21.17
N LEU A 291 10.93 8.93 20.57
CA LEU A 291 10.93 7.53 21.01
C LEU A 291 12.35 6.95 20.94
N TRP A 292 13.05 7.17 19.84
CA TRP A 292 14.44 6.72 19.68
C TRP A 292 15.34 7.31 20.77
N LYS A 293 15.26 8.62 21.04
CA LYS A 293 16.04 9.29 22.10
C LYS A 293 15.74 8.71 23.50
N ASP A 294 14.47 8.49 23.83
CA ASP A 294 14.08 8.00 25.16
C ASP A 294 14.51 6.54 25.39
N PHE A 295 14.40 5.67 24.38
CA PHE A 295 14.85 4.28 24.46
C PHE A 295 16.37 4.10 24.28
N SER A 296 17.04 4.91 23.44
CA SER A 296 18.49 4.80 23.23
C SER A 296 19.32 5.22 24.45
N ALA A 297 18.77 6.04 25.35
CA ALA A 297 19.35 6.25 26.67
C ALA A 297 19.37 4.98 27.55
N ALA A 298 18.48 4.00 27.28
CA ALA A 298 18.49 2.68 27.93
C ALA A 298 19.30 1.63 27.15
N LEU A 299 19.52 1.83 25.83
CA LEU A 299 20.48 1.04 25.04
C LEU A 299 21.92 1.40 25.38
N ALA A 300 22.22 2.67 25.62
CA ALA A 300 23.56 3.19 25.91
C ALA A 300 24.06 2.93 27.36
N GLN A 301 23.45 1.99 28.08
CA GLN A 301 23.98 1.49 29.35
C GLN A 301 25.11 0.48 29.17
N ASP A 302 25.36 0.03 27.94
CA ASP A 302 26.62 -0.57 27.55
C ASP A 302 27.75 0.48 27.60
N LYS A 303 28.78 0.24 28.42
CA LYS A 303 29.63 1.26 29.06
C LYS A 303 30.53 2.07 28.10
N THR A 304 30.54 1.76 26.81
CA THR A 304 31.49 2.29 25.82
C THR A 304 31.03 3.58 25.12
N LEU A 305 29.72 3.83 25.01
CA LEU A 305 29.20 4.95 24.19
C LEU A 305 29.20 6.33 24.88
N ILE A 306 29.26 6.37 26.21
CA ILE A 306 29.18 7.64 26.97
C ILE A 306 30.41 8.55 26.67
N LYS A 307 31.57 7.98 26.37
CA LYS A 307 32.79 8.74 26.00
C LYS A 307 32.74 9.37 24.59
N LYS A 308 31.84 8.95 23.70
CA LYS A 308 31.73 9.49 22.32
C LYS A 308 30.72 10.65 22.17
N LYS A 309 30.15 11.12 23.28
CA LYS A 309 29.07 12.13 23.27
C LYS A 309 29.56 13.57 23.04
N SER A 310 30.88 13.82 23.04
CA SER A 310 31.49 15.13 22.78
C SER A 310 31.73 15.43 21.30
N SER A 311 31.71 14.44 20.40
CA SER A 311 32.09 14.60 18.97
C SER A 311 30.92 14.59 17.98
N LEU A 312 29.67 14.59 18.45
CA LEU A 312 28.46 14.56 17.61
C LEU A 312 27.62 15.83 17.81
N LYS A 313 28.21 17.00 17.47
CA LYS A 313 27.52 18.29 17.41
C LYS A 313 26.98 18.65 16.02
N ASP A 314 27.08 17.74 15.03
CA ASP A 314 26.78 18.08 13.64
C ASP A 314 25.41 17.55 13.15
N LYS A 315 24.62 18.49 12.60
CA LYS A 315 23.43 18.36 11.72
C LYS A 315 22.15 17.63 12.21
N SER A 316 21.10 18.45 12.40
CA SER A 316 19.68 18.14 12.13
C SER A 316 18.86 17.27 13.11
N ILE A 317 19.10 17.40 14.42
CA ILE A 317 18.09 17.03 15.43
C ILE A 317 17.15 18.22 15.62
N ILE A 318 15.86 18.06 15.30
CA ILE A 318 14.84 19.04 15.71
C ILE A 318 14.66 18.86 17.21
N LEU A 319 15.33 19.70 18.01
CA LEU A 319 15.21 19.68 19.45
C LEU A 319 13.76 19.96 19.85
N VAL A 320 13.15 19.00 20.54
CA VAL A 320 12.02 19.27 21.42
C VAL A 320 12.66 19.65 22.75
N GLU A 321 12.63 20.94 23.06
CA GLU A 321 13.00 21.48 24.36
C GLU A 321 11.91 21.13 25.39
N GLY A 322 12.30 21.02 26.66
CA GLY A 322 11.40 20.76 27.79
C GLY A 322 11.14 19.28 28.11
N GLU A 323 12.05 18.68 28.90
CA GLU A 323 11.75 17.72 29.98
C GLU A 323 13.09 17.39 30.68
N ASP A 324 13.22 17.75 31.97
CA ASP A 324 14.49 17.72 32.71
C ASP A 324 15.11 16.33 32.85
N SER A 325 16.43 16.25 32.66
CA SER A 325 17.22 15.03 32.80
C SER A 325 17.65 14.73 34.24
N SER A 326 16.84 15.10 35.24
CA SER A 326 17.19 15.06 36.66
C SER A 326 16.79 13.76 37.39
N ASN A 327 15.97 12.89 36.80
CA ASN A 327 15.55 11.64 37.44
C ASN A 327 16.23 10.41 36.81
N LYS A 328 17.30 9.93 37.46
CA LYS A 328 18.01 8.69 37.10
C LYS A 328 17.09 7.46 37.31
N GLU A 329 17.32 6.40 36.55
CA GLU A 329 16.64 5.09 36.64
C GLU A 329 15.13 5.02 36.30
N SER A 330 14.74 5.59 35.17
CA SER A 330 13.56 5.07 34.46
C SER A 330 13.89 3.77 33.71
N ILE A 331 13.77 2.64 34.43
CA ILE A 331 13.99 1.27 33.92
C ILE A 331 13.19 1.05 32.63
N PHE A 332 13.77 0.37 31.63
CA PHE A 332 13.22 0.16 30.27
C PHE A 332 11.70 -0.10 30.22
N HIS A 333 11.18 -0.96 31.11
CA HIS A 333 9.75 -1.30 31.15
C HIS A 333 8.83 -0.12 31.53
N LYS A 334 9.27 0.78 32.42
CA LYS A 334 8.53 1.99 32.80
C LYS A 334 8.43 2.94 31.59
N LYS A 335 9.54 3.15 30.88
CA LYS A 335 9.57 3.92 29.62
C LYS A 335 8.68 3.30 28.55
N PHE A 336 8.76 1.98 28.38
CA PHE A 336 7.96 1.26 27.40
C PHE A 336 6.47 1.44 27.65
N TYR A 337 5.99 1.17 28.87
CA TYR A 337 4.59 1.36 29.23
C TYR A 337 4.14 2.83 29.07
N ARG A 338 4.93 3.79 29.57
CA ARG A 338 4.65 5.24 29.42
C ARG A 338 4.49 5.62 27.95
N ASN A 339 5.45 5.25 27.10
CA ASN A 339 5.44 5.60 25.68
C ASN A 339 4.33 4.88 24.92
N PHE A 340 4.06 3.60 25.24
CA PHE A 340 2.95 2.87 24.65
C PHE A 340 1.61 3.53 25.00
N LYS A 341 1.35 3.81 26.29
CA LYS A 341 0.15 4.51 26.74
C LYS A 341 -0.01 5.92 26.13
N ARG A 342 1.08 6.71 26.05
CA ARG A 342 1.07 8.08 25.50
C ARG A 342 0.91 8.12 23.97
N PHE A 343 1.48 7.16 23.24
CA PHE A 343 1.63 7.26 21.79
C PHE A 343 0.95 6.16 20.96
N HIS A 344 0.31 5.13 21.53
CA HIS A 344 -0.20 3.97 20.76
C HIS A 344 -0.98 4.34 19.49
N GLU A 345 -2.01 5.19 19.60
CA GLU A 345 -2.86 5.58 18.47
C GLU A 345 -2.12 6.42 17.41
N ARG A 346 -1.27 7.35 17.85
CA ARG A 346 -0.43 8.16 16.97
C ARG A 346 0.63 7.30 16.28
N TYR A 347 1.22 6.35 16.99
CA TYR A 347 2.22 5.42 16.47
C TYR A 347 1.62 4.46 15.44
N LYS A 348 0.43 3.90 15.71
CA LYS A 348 -0.34 3.08 14.75
C LYS A 348 -0.61 3.85 13.45
N THR A 349 -0.99 5.13 13.58
CA THR A 349 -1.21 6.01 12.42
C THR A 349 0.09 6.29 11.67
N CYS A 350 1.15 6.66 12.37
CA CYS A 350 2.46 6.96 11.76
C CYS A 350 3.08 5.75 11.08
N SER A 351 3.14 4.57 11.73
CA SER A 351 3.72 3.35 11.15
C SER A 351 2.92 2.78 9.98
N LYS A 352 1.67 3.21 9.78
CA LYS A 352 0.88 2.90 8.57
C LYS A 352 1.26 3.75 7.36
N TYR A 353 1.78 4.97 7.54
CA TYR A 353 1.95 5.95 6.45
C TYR A 353 3.36 6.57 6.33
N VAL A 354 4.26 6.35 7.30
CA VAL A 354 5.56 7.03 7.38
C VAL A 354 6.60 6.08 7.96
N LEU A 355 7.62 5.73 7.16
CA LEU A 355 8.74 4.92 7.65
C LEU A 355 9.46 5.61 8.84
N PRO A 356 9.81 4.87 9.91
CA PRO A 356 10.40 5.44 11.13
C PRO A 356 11.92 5.63 11.09
N SER A 357 12.55 5.09 10.03
CA SER A 357 13.99 4.83 9.96
C SER A 357 14.36 4.41 8.53
N SER A 358 15.62 4.62 8.14
CA SER A 358 16.24 3.97 6.99
C SER A 358 17.33 3.00 7.46
N VAL A 359 17.26 1.74 7.06
CA VAL A 359 18.23 0.70 7.45
C VAL A 359 19.65 1.04 7.01
N ASN A 360 19.79 1.72 5.87
CA ASN A 360 21.08 2.15 5.31
C ASN A 360 21.72 3.31 6.08
N ALA A 361 20.94 4.06 6.87
CA ALA A 361 21.42 5.20 7.65
C ALA A 361 21.67 4.85 9.12
N ASP A 362 20.81 4.03 9.73
CA ASP A 362 20.95 3.53 11.10
C ASP A 362 20.20 2.20 11.26
N ALA A 363 20.94 1.09 11.09
CA ALA A 363 20.40 -0.26 11.18
C ALA A 363 19.87 -0.59 12.58
N LYS A 364 20.48 -0.08 13.66
CA LYS A 364 20.03 -0.34 15.04
C LYS A 364 18.69 0.33 15.31
N ARG A 365 18.56 1.61 14.96
CA ARG A 365 17.29 2.34 14.99
C ARG A 365 16.23 1.65 14.14
N HIS A 366 16.62 1.16 12.97
CA HIS A 366 15.72 0.50 12.05
C HIS A 366 15.13 -0.80 12.61
N TRP A 367 15.97 -1.68 13.15
CA TRP A 367 15.47 -2.91 13.77
C TRP A 367 14.70 -2.65 15.05
N PHE A 368 15.11 -1.67 15.86
CA PHE A 368 14.33 -1.21 17.02
C PHE A 368 12.89 -0.83 16.63
N PHE A 369 12.71 0.01 15.60
CA PHE A 369 11.38 0.40 15.16
C PHE A 369 10.62 -0.72 14.44
N SER A 370 11.32 -1.66 13.82
CA SER A 370 10.70 -2.85 13.23
C SER A 370 10.05 -3.72 14.32
N TYR A 371 10.78 -4.04 15.40
CA TYR A 371 10.21 -4.78 16.54
C TYR A 371 9.10 -4.00 17.26
N LEU A 372 9.29 -2.69 17.51
CA LEU A 372 8.25 -1.85 18.12
C LEU A 372 6.97 -1.82 17.26
N THR A 373 7.10 -1.72 15.94
CA THR A 373 5.94 -1.75 15.03
C THR A 373 5.23 -3.10 15.09
N GLY A 374 5.96 -4.21 15.08
CA GLY A 374 5.37 -5.54 15.25
C GLY A 374 4.60 -5.67 16.57
N TYR A 375 5.10 -5.10 17.67
CA TYR A 375 4.41 -5.12 18.97
C TYR A 375 3.08 -4.35 18.91
N HIS A 376 3.09 -3.15 18.30
CA HIS A 376 1.86 -2.38 18.10
C HIS A 376 0.87 -3.12 17.18
N LYS A 377 1.36 -3.85 16.17
CA LYS A 377 0.54 -4.66 15.25
C LYS A 377 -0.09 -5.88 15.92
N LEU A 378 0.62 -6.58 16.80
CA LEU A 378 0.01 -7.63 17.63
C LEU A 378 -1.06 -7.06 18.58
N HIS A 379 -0.84 -5.87 19.14
CA HIS A 379 -1.87 -5.20 19.93
C HIS A 379 -3.09 -4.78 19.10
N GLU A 380 -2.89 -4.32 17.86
CA GLU A 380 -3.98 -4.00 16.92
C GLU A 380 -4.81 -5.25 16.56
N LEU A 381 -4.17 -6.41 16.36
CA LEU A 381 -4.83 -7.69 16.13
C LEU A 381 -5.55 -8.30 17.36
N GLY A 382 -5.56 -7.59 18.50
CA GLY A 382 -6.20 -8.09 19.72
C GLY A 382 -5.38 -9.13 20.49
N TYR A 383 -4.05 -9.02 20.46
CA TYR A 383 -3.14 -9.80 21.32
C TYR A 383 -2.42 -8.88 22.33
N TYR A 384 -1.85 -9.48 23.37
CA TYR A 384 -0.93 -8.83 24.31
C TYR A 384 0.11 -9.85 24.77
N PHE A 385 1.20 -9.37 25.38
CA PHE A 385 2.17 -10.25 26.01
C PHE A 385 1.83 -10.41 27.50
N ASP A 386 1.55 -11.62 27.94
CA ASP A 386 1.38 -11.93 29.36
C ASP A 386 2.77 -12.02 30.01
N CYS A 387 3.14 -10.95 30.74
CA CYS A 387 4.44 -10.86 31.39
C CYS A 387 4.67 -11.87 32.52
N LYS A 388 3.62 -12.49 33.08
CA LYS A 388 3.72 -13.55 34.09
C LYS A 388 3.97 -14.91 33.44
N ARG A 389 3.21 -15.23 32.39
CA ARG A 389 3.34 -16.48 31.63
C ARG A 389 4.52 -16.48 30.65
N GLY A 390 5.03 -15.30 30.28
CA GLY A 390 6.12 -15.14 29.32
C GLY A 390 5.71 -15.49 27.88
N SER A 391 4.44 -15.28 27.54
CA SER A 391 3.84 -15.71 26.27
C SER A 391 2.83 -14.70 25.72
N TRP A 392 2.70 -14.63 24.40
CA TRP A 392 1.62 -13.90 23.74
C TRP A 392 0.25 -14.58 23.96
N ALA A 393 -0.75 -13.78 24.32
CA ALA A 393 -2.10 -14.23 24.64
C ALA A 393 -3.17 -13.41 23.88
N SER A 394 -4.34 -14.01 23.63
CA SER A 394 -5.46 -13.32 23.00
C SER A 394 -6.16 -12.41 24.02
N ASN A 395 -6.53 -11.22 23.57
CA ASN A 395 -7.25 -10.20 24.34
C ASN A 395 -8.35 -9.61 23.46
N PRO A 396 -9.47 -10.33 23.29
CA PRO A 396 -10.57 -9.90 22.44
C PRO A 396 -11.25 -8.65 22.99
N TYR A 397 -12.00 -7.99 22.12
CA TYR A 397 -12.84 -6.85 22.47
C TYR A 397 -14.17 -7.34 23.08
N ILE A 398 -14.54 -6.79 24.25
CA ILE A 398 -15.88 -6.96 24.85
C ILE A 398 -16.87 -6.05 24.10
N ALA A 399 -16.47 -4.80 23.87
CA ALA A 399 -17.18 -3.81 23.08
C ALA A 399 -16.19 -3.13 22.11
N LYS A 400 -16.68 -2.35 21.13
CA LYS A 400 -15.88 -1.76 20.03
C LYS A 400 -14.62 -0.96 20.45
N LYS A 401 -14.46 -0.61 21.73
CA LYS A 401 -13.29 0.11 22.27
C LYS A 401 -12.65 -0.54 23.51
N GLU A 402 -13.26 -1.56 24.09
CA GLU A 402 -12.84 -2.15 25.37
C GLU A 402 -12.35 -3.59 25.18
N LYS A 403 -11.18 -3.90 25.74
CA LYS A 403 -10.54 -5.21 25.70
C LYS A 403 -10.72 -5.94 27.03
N VAL A 404 -10.83 -7.27 27.00
CA VAL A 404 -10.97 -8.13 28.20
C VAL A 404 -9.88 -7.87 29.25
N VAL A 405 -8.65 -7.59 28.82
CA VAL A 405 -7.54 -7.17 29.68
C VAL A 405 -7.22 -5.69 29.41
N PRO A 406 -7.58 -4.77 30.33
CA PRO A 406 -7.20 -3.36 30.25
C PRO A 406 -5.69 -3.14 30.17
N LEU A 407 -5.27 -2.04 29.56
CA LEU A 407 -3.86 -1.75 29.26
C LEU A 407 -2.98 -1.78 30.53
N GLU A 408 -3.47 -1.20 31.62
CA GLU A 408 -2.85 -1.17 32.94
C GLU A 408 -2.59 -2.59 33.49
N ARG A 409 -3.47 -3.55 33.19
CA ARG A 409 -3.31 -4.96 33.60
C ARG A 409 -2.35 -5.71 32.68
N GLN A 410 -2.31 -5.40 31.37
CA GLN A 410 -1.36 -6.00 30.43
C GLN A 410 0.09 -5.72 30.82
N PHE A 411 0.38 -4.52 31.33
CA PHE A 411 1.73 -4.11 31.73
C PHE A 411 2.06 -4.30 33.23
N ARG A 412 1.11 -4.78 34.04
CA ARG A 412 1.29 -4.94 35.49
C ARG A 412 2.30 -6.04 35.80
N GLY A 413 3.43 -5.67 36.42
CA GLY A 413 4.50 -6.61 36.76
C GLY A 413 5.42 -7.00 35.59
N CYS A 414 5.35 -6.29 34.46
CA CYS A 414 6.33 -6.47 33.38
C CYS A 414 7.71 -5.94 33.78
N SER A 415 8.71 -6.82 33.75
CA SER A 415 10.13 -6.46 33.87
C SER A 415 10.75 -6.13 32.51
N ALA A 416 12.01 -5.65 32.50
CA ALA A 416 12.78 -5.51 31.26
C ALA A 416 12.94 -6.87 30.55
N LYS A 417 13.29 -7.92 31.30
CA LYS A 417 13.37 -9.32 30.84
C LYS A 417 12.07 -9.80 30.19
N SER A 418 10.91 -9.49 30.76
CA SER A 418 9.60 -9.86 30.19
C SER A 418 9.36 -9.18 28.84
N LEU A 419 9.69 -7.88 28.69
CA LEU A 419 9.53 -7.16 27.43
C LEU A 419 10.57 -7.56 26.36
N ASN A 420 11.81 -7.83 26.77
CA ASN A 420 12.82 -8.41 25.88
C ASN A 420 12.37 -9.78 25.34
N ARG A 421 11.75 -10.62 26.18
CA ARG A 421 11.12 -11.88 25.75
C ARG A 421 9.93 -11.65 24.80
N ALA A 422 9.13 -10.62 25.01
CA ALA A 422 8.05 -10.25 24.10
C ALA A 422 8.56 -9.95 22.68
N MET A 423 9.60 -9.11 22.58
CA MET A 423 10.23 -8.76 21.30
C MET A 423 10.90 -9.96 20.63
N LYS A 424 11.65 -10.77 21.38
CA LYS A 424 12.28 -12.00 20.87
C LYS A 424 11.27 -13.02 20.31
N THR A 425 10.09 -13.14 20.92
CA THR A 425 9.07 -14.14 20.53
C THR A 425 8.05 -13.64 19.50
N LEU A 426 8.01 -12.34 19.23
CA LEU A 426 7.08 -11.69 18.30
C LEU A 426 7.12 -12.26 16.86
N PRO A 427 8.29 -12.48 16.21
CA PRO A 427 8.32 -13.06 14.87
C PRO A 427 7.73 -14.48 14.81
N ILE A 428 8.06 -15.31 15.81
CA ILE A 428 7.55 -16.68 15.96
C ILE A 428 6.02 -16.66 16.21
N PHE A 429 5.52 -15.67 16.95
CA PHE A 429 4.09 -15.55 17.18
C PHE A 429 3.33 -15.16 15.90
N PHE A 430 3.85 -14.24 15.09
CA PHE A 430 3.27 -13.96 13.76
C PHE A 430 3.30 -15.19 12.83
N GLU A 431 4.38 -15.97 12.82
CA GLU A 431 4.47 -17.22 12.06
C GLU A 431 3.37 -18.21 12.52
N ASN A 432 3.16 -18.35 13.82
CA ASN A 432 2.09 -19.19 14.38
C ASN A 432 0.67 -18.69 14.03
N LEU A 433 0.47 -17.37 13.86
CA LEU A 433 -0.80 -16.83 13.37
C LEU A 433 -1.01 -17.15 11.88
N LYS A 434 0.04 -16.95 11.07
CA LYS A 434 0.08 -17.26 9.63
C LYS A 434 -0.26 -18.73 9.35
N GLU A 435 0.43 -19.66 10.02
CA GLU A 435 0.20 -21.10 9.83
C GLU A 435 -1.22 -21.53 10.24
N ARG A 436 -1.82 -20.87 11.23
CA ARG A 436 -3.20 -21.07 11.66
C ARG A 436 -4.24 -20.32 10.82
N SER A 437 -3.84 -19.71 9.69
CA SER A 437 -4.71 -18.91 8.81
C SER A 437 -5.49 -17.82 9.57
N LYS A 438 -4.82 -17.20 10.54
CA LYS A 438 -5.29 -15.98 11.21
C LYS A 438 -4.64 -14.77 10.56
N GLN A 439 -5.30 -13.61 10.68
CA GLN A 439 -4.72 -12.33 10.27
C GLN A 439 -3.38 -12.14 10.98
N ALA A 440 -2.35 -11.83 10.20
CA ALA A 440 -0.96 -11.71 10.64
C ALA A 440 -0.25 -10.63 9.83
N PHE A 441 1.01 -10.34 10.16
CA PHE A 441 1.88 -9.48 9.38
C PHE A 441 3.18 -10.21 9.06
N ARG A 442 3.76 -9.95 7.89
CA ARG A 442 5.13 -10.36 7.54
C ARG A 442 5.99 -9.11 7.37
N TYR A 443 7.23 -9.17 7.81
CA TYR A 443 8.22 -8.15 7.52
C TYR A 443 8.82 -8.39 6.14
N VAL A 444 8.96 -7.32 5.35
CA VAL A 444 9.57 -7.35 4.01
C VAL A 444 10.67 -6.29 3.98
N ASP A 445 11.90 -6.74 3.90
CA ASP A 445 13.06 -5.94 3.51
C ASP A 445 13.04 -5.68 2.00
N TYR A 446 13.05 -6.75 1.22
CA TYR A 446 13.09 -6.73 -0.24
C TYR A 446 12.29 -7.91 -0.81
N ASP A 447 11.37 -7.65 -1.74
CA ASP A 447 10.48 -8.67 -2.30
C ASP A 447 11.17 -9.40 -3.48
N SER A 448 12.27 -10.12 -3.17
CA SER A 448 13.21 -10.77 -4.09
C SER A 448 12.75 -12.07 -4.74
N GLY A 449 11.65 -12.66 -4.28
CA GLY A 449 11.19 -13.96 -4.79
C GLY A 449 11.00 -13.96 -6.31
N ALA A 450 11.08 -15.12 -6.95
CA ALA A 450 10.96 -15.24 -8.42
C ALA A 450 9.63 -14.73 -9.03
N LEU A 451 8.61 -14.46 -8.21
CA LEU A 451 7.35 -13.79 -8.58
C LEU A 451 7.07 -12.56 -7.70
N GLY A 452 8.10 -12.04 -7.04
CA GLY A 452 8.08 -10.84 -6.24
C GLY A 452 8.08 -9.57 -7.08
N THR A 453 7.90 -8.43 -6.44
CA THR A 453 7.94 -7.14 -7.13
C THR A 453 9.35 -6.65 -7.42
N HIS A 454 10.36 -7.20 -6.74
CA HIS A 454 11.74 -6.71 -6.71
C HIS A 454 11.85 -5.29 -6.15
N SER A 455 10.93 -4.90 -5.26
CA SER A 455 10.92 -3.61 -4.55
C SER A 455 11.50 -3.71 -3.13
N LYS A 456 12.17 -2.65 -2.67
CA LYS A 456 12.62 -2.47 -1.27
C LYS A 456 11.49 -1.86 -0.44
N LEU A 457 11.12 -2.47 0.68
CA LEU A 457 10.02 -2.01 1.54
C LEU A 457 10.50 -1.58 2.93
N TYR A 458 11.27 -2.46 3.59
CA TYR A 458 11.65 -2.36 4.99
C TYR A 458 10.47 -2.12 5.96
N SER A 459 9.36 -2.84 5.74
CA SER A 459 8.06 -2.61 6.39
C SER A 459 7.34 -3.90 6.78
N TRP A 460 6.44 -3.82 7.76
CA TRP A 460 5.49 -4.90 8.09
C TRP A 460 4.25 -4.79 7.21
N VAL A 461 4.10 -5.72 6.27
CA VAL A 461 2.92 -5.82 5.40
C VAL A 461 1.93 -6.85 5.93
N GLU A 462 0.66 -6.67 5.62
CA GLU A 462 -0.38 -7.62 6.02
C GLU A 462 -0.18 -8.97 5.32
N HIS A 463 -0.26 -10.06 6.10
CA HIS A 463 -0.40 -11.40 5.56
C HIS A 463 -1.89 -11.76 5.55
N ASP A 464 -2.44 -11.85 4.35
CA ASP A 464 -3.86 -12.11 4.12
C ASP A 464 -4.24 -13.52 4.60
N ASN A 465 -5.26 -13.62 5.45
CA ASN A 465 -5.73 -14.87 6.03
C ASN A 465 -6.66 -15.66 5.11
N LYS A 466 -7.05 -15.10 3.96
CA LYS A 466 -7.97 -15.72 3.00
C LYS A 466 -7.24 -16.67 2.06
N ILE A 467 -7.78 -17.87 1.89
CA ILE A 467 -7.18 -18.95 1.10
C ILE A 467 -7.85 -19.06 -0.27
N LEU A 468 -7.07 -19.35 -1.32
CA LEU A 468 -7.62 -19.78 -2.61
C LEU A 468 -7.75 -21.32 -2.63
N SER A 469 -8.95 -21.81 -2.93
CA SER A 469 -9.24 -23.25 -3.06
C SER A 469 -8.94 -23.72 -4.48
N CYS A 470 -7.66 -23.95 -4.79
CA CYS A 470 -7.18 -24.26 -6.14
C CYS A 470 -7.67 -25.63 -6.64
N SER A 471 -8.28 -25.69 -7.83
CA SER A 471 -8.95 -26.89 -8.39
C SER A 471 -8.01 -28.09 -8.62
N LYS A 472 -6.71 -27.86 -8.84
CA LYS A 472 -5.74 -28.90 -9.22
C LYS A 472 -4.88 -29.44 -8.07
N ASP A 473 -5.13 -29.03 -6.83
CA ASP A 473 -4.37 -29.52 -5.68
C ASP A 473 -4.96 -30.84 -5.14
N GLN A 474 -4.52 -31.96 -5.72
CA GLN A 474 -4.95 -33.32 -5.33
C GLN A 474 -4.71 -33.62 -3.83
N ASN A 475 -3.79 -32.92 -3.17
CA ASN A 475 -3.50 -33.08 -1.75
C ASN A 475 -4.33 -32.14 -0.85
N LYS A 476 -5.22 -31.30 -1.42
CA LYS A 476 -5.88 -30.18 -0.73
C LYS A 476 -4.90 -29.30 0.05
N LYS A 477 -3.64 -29.22 -0.39
CA LYS A 477 -2.59 -28.39 0.23
C LYS A 477 -2.79 -26.95 -0.21
N TYR A 478 -3.86 -26.34 0.32
CA TYR A 478 -4.21 -24.93 0.20
C TYR A 478 -2.98 -24.08 -0.05
N PHE A 479 -3.01 -23.23 -1.08
CA PHE A 479 -1.85 -22.42 -1.46
C PHE A 479 -1.54 -21.37 -0.37
N LYS A 480 -0.88 -21.84 0.69
CA LYS A 480 -0.29 -21.07 1.77
C LYS A 480 1.10 -20.69 1.28
N HIS A 481 1.26 -19.40 1.01
CA HIS A 481 2.54 -18.83 0.66
C HIS A 481 3.56 -19.12 1.77
N LYS A 482 4.59 -19.93 1.46
CA LYS A 482 5.78 -20.14 2.31
C LYS A 482 6.70 -18.91 2.33
N LEU A 483 6.11 -17.71 2.33
CA LEU A 483 6.83 -16.46 2.51
C LEU A 483 7.29 -16.40 3.99
N PRO A 484 8.54 -16.03 4.26
CA PRO A 484 9.01 -15.86 5.63
C PRO A 484 8.27 -14.71 6.30
N THR A 485 7.96 -14.88 7.59
CA THR A 485 7.36 -13.81 8.40
C THR A 485 8.36 -12.74 8.81
N PHE A 486 9.64 -13.11 8.94
CA PHE A 486 10.72 -12.21 9.37
C PHE A 486 12.08 -12.73 8.86
N PRO A 487 13.09 -11.86 8.66
CA PRO A 487 14.47 -12.28 8.37
C PRO A 487 15.04 -13.21 9.44
N LYS A 488 15.88 -14.19 9.06
CA LYS A 488 16.38 -15.24 9.97
C LYS A 488 17.64 -14.82 10.74
N ASP A 489 18.40 -13.91 10.16
CA ASP A 489 19.65 -13.31 10.62
C ASP A 489 19.42 -12.21 11.67
N ILE A 490 18.25 -11.56 11.62
CA ILE A 490 17.92 -10.44 12.51
C ILE A 490 17.36 -10.94 13.85
N ARG A 491 17.93 -10.43 14.94
CA ARG A 491 17.53 -10.73 16.33
C ARG A 491 17.33 -9.44 17.12
N TRP A 492 16.50 -9.51 18.17
CA TRP A 492 16.30 -8.40 19.10
C TRP A 492 17.52 -8.22 20.01
N GLU A 493 18.16 -7.05 19.94
CA GLU A 493 19.15 -6.58 20.93
C GLU A 493 18.42 -6.29 22.25
N GLU A 494 18.85 -6.90 23.36
CA GLU A 494 18.16 -6.74 24.66
C GLU A 494 18.41 -5.37 25.28
N ILE A 495 17.36 -4.79 25.87
CA ILE A 495 17.40 -3.44 26.46
C ILE A 495 17.20 -3.52 27.97
N GLY A 496 18.10 -2.91 28.73
CA GLY A 496 17.97 -2.75 30.18
C GLY A 496 18.02 -4.07 30.98
N ASN A 497 18.84 -5.03 30.55
CA ASN A 497 19.23 -6.18 31.37
C ASN A 497 20.48 -5.80 32.19
N ASN A 498 20.27 -5.10 33.31
CA ASN A 498 21.17 -5.08 34.46
C ASN A 498 20.41 -5.70 35.63
#